data_AF-A0A414LGM9-F1
#
_entry.id   AF-A0A414LGM9-F1
#
_cell.length_a   1.000
_cell.length_b   1.000
_cell.length_c   1.000
_cell.angle_alpha   90.00
_cell.angle_beta   90.00
_cell.angle_gamma   90.00
#
_symmetry.space_group_name_H-M   'P 1'
#
loop_
_entity.id
_entity.type
_entity.pdbx_description
1 polymer ?
#
loop_
_entity_poly.entity_id
_entity_poly.type
_entity_poly.pdbx_seq_one_letter_code
_entity_poly.pdbx_strand_id
1 'polypeptide(L)'
;MTKDIKKKLQEWAKTYHCADFIQNDPVQFPHRYRQKQDIEISGLLTAIMSFGNRKQILKKADELHDCMGASPYQYVLSRRWEKDFPAEEKRSFYRMLSYADFYSYFERLYAAYSRFESLEEALQVYSGLPIEKLCAFLEVSSRSPQKKLNMFLRWMIRKGPEVDFGIWESFDCRDLIIPLDTHVCRVARLLELTETETFSLKNAQRITAALAEVFPDDPCFGDFALFGYGVNNK
;
A
#
# COMPACT_ATOMS: atom_id res chain seq x y z
N MET A 1 12.69 13.38 -20.10
CA MET A 1 11.78 12.40 -20.73
C MET A 1 11.26 12.91 -22.09
N THR A 2 11.14 12.06 -23.13
CA THR A 2 10.60 12.48 -24.46
C THR A 2 9.08 12.73 -24.42
N LYS A 3 8.54 13.55 -25.34
CA LYS A 3 7.09 13.81 -25.43
C LYS A 3 6.27 12.52 -25.64
N ASP A 4 6.79 11.59 -26.43
CA ASP A 4 6.12 10.32 -26.70
C ASP A 4 6.01 9.43 -25.47
N ILE A 5 7.05 9.37 -24.64
CA ILE A 5 7.01 8.62 -23.37
C ILE A 5 6.00 9.25 -22.40
N LYS A 6 5.98 10.59 -22.29
CA LYS A 6 4.98 11.29 -21.45
C LYS A 6 3.56 10.94 -21.87
N LYS A 7 3.28 10.96 -23.17
CA LYS A 7 1.97 10.62 -23.73
C LYS A 7 1.59 9.16 -23.44
N LYS A 8 2.51 8.20 -23.64
CA LYS A 8 2.30 6.79 -23.31
C LYS A 8 1.96 6.58 -21.83
N LEU A 9 2.69 7.22 -20.93
CA LEU A 9 2.44 7.12 -19.48
C LEU A 9 1.04 7.64 -19.14
N GLN A 10 0.63 8.78 -19.71
CA GLN A 10 -0.71 9.34 -19.51
C GLN A 10 -1.82 8.42 -20.03
N GLU A 11 -1.63 7.83 -21.22
CA GLU A 11 -2.59 6.90 -21.81
C GLU A 11 -2.70 5.62 -21.00
N TRP A 12 -1.58 4.99 -20.64
CA TRP A 12 -1.59 3.75 -19.86
C TRP A 12 -2.16 3.95 -18.45
N ALA A 13 -1.80 5.06 -17.77
CA ALA A 13 -2.35 5.36 -16.46
C ALA A 13 -3.89 5.46 -16.51
N LYS A 14 -4.45 6.13 -17.52
CA LYS A 14 -5.89 6.23 -17.72
C LYS A 14 -6.53 4.87 -18.05
N THR A 15 -5.88 4.04 -18.86
CA THR A 15 -6.40 2.73 -19.24
C THR A 15 -6.49 1.77 -18.05
N TYR A 16 -5.49 1.77 -17.18
CA TYR A 16 -5.40 0.81 -16.07
C TYR A 16 -5.93 1.34 -14.74
N HIS A 17 -6.23 2.63 -14.64
CA HIS A 17 -6.96 3.20 -13.50
C HIS A 17 -8.47 3.06 -13.74
N CYS A 18 -8.97 1.83 -13.61
CA CYS A 18 -10.37 1.49 -13.76
C CYS A 18 -10.85 0.49 -12.71
N ALA A 19 -12.15 0.34 -12.52
CA ALA A 19 -12.77 -0.53 -11.52
C ALA A 19 -12.37 -2.01 -11.70
N ASP A 20 -12.13 -2.44 -12.95
CA ASP A 20 -11.64 -3.78 -13.26
C ASP A 20 -10.28 -4.07 -12.60
N PHE A 21 -9.47 -3.04 -12.29
CA PHE A 21 -8.22 -3.17 -11.56
C PHE A 21 -8.45 -3.74 -10.16
N ILE A 22 -9.56 -3.38 -9.51
CA ILE A 22 -9.87 -3.82 -8.15
C ILE A 22 -10.09 -5.34 -8.15
N GLN A 23 -10.72 -5.86 -9.20
CA GLN A 23 -10.99 -7.28 -9.32
C GLN A 23 -9.68 -8.06 -9.40
N ASN A 24 -9.45 -8.96 -8.44
CA ASN A 24 -8.23 -9.76 -8.29
C ASN A 24 -6.99 -8.99 -7.80
N ASP A 25 -7.11 -7.72 -7.42
CA ASP A 25 -6.04 -7.00 -6.71
C ASP A 25 -6.29 -7.02 -5.20
N PRO A 26 -5.24 -7.02 -4.35
CA PRO A 26 -5.42 -6.94 -2.90
C PRO A 26 -6.20 -5.70 -2.44
N VAL A 27 -6.22 -4.60 -3.19
CA VAL A 27 -7.03 -3.42 -2.84
C VAL A 27 -8.54 -3.74 -2.72
N GLN A 28 -9.03 -4.86 -3.28
CA GLN A 28 -10.43 -5.27 -3.13
C GLN A 28 -10.88 -5.49 -1.68
N PHE A 29 -9.96 -5.82 -0.76
CA PHE A 29 -10.30 -6.11 0.63
C PHE A 29 -10.75 -4.86 1.39
N PRO A 30 -9.99 -3.74 1.39
CA PRO A 30 -10.48 -2.51 2.01
C PRO A 30 -11.74 -1.96 1.31
N HIS A 31 -11.96 -2.25 0.03
CA HIS A 31 -13.19 -1.87 -0.70
C HIS A 31 -14.46 -2.60 -0.21
N ARG A 32 -14.32 -3.62 0.66
CA ARG A 32 -15.47 -4.27 1.34
C ARG A 32 -16.10 -3.37 2.40
N TYR A 33 -15.43 -2.31 2.81
CA TYR A 33 -15.82 -1.48 3.96
C TYR A 33 -16.16 -0.04 3.54
N ARG A 34 -16.95 0.62 4.38
CA ARG A 34 -17.33 2.05 4.21
C ARG A 34 -16.83 2.93 5.34
N GLN A 35 -16.68 2.38 6.53
CA GLN A 35 -16.16 3.12 7.68
C GLN A 35 -14.65 3.35 7.50
N LYS A 36 -14.20 4.59 7.75
CA LYS A 36 -12.80 5.00 7.58
C LYS A 36 -11.83 4.06 8.29
N GLN A 37 -12.08 3.77 9.57
CA GLN A 37 -11.21 2.93 10.40
C GLN A 37 -11.13 1.48 9.89
N ASP A 38 -12.24 0.93 9.39
CA ASP A 38 -12.25 -0.41 8.78
C ASP A 38 -11.41 -0.45 7.50
N ILE A 39 -11.52 0.57 6.64
CA ILE A 39 -10.73 0.72 5.42
C ILE A 39 -9.23 0.83 5.75
N GLU A 40 -8.88 1.65 6.75
CA GLU A 40 -7.49 1.85 7.20
C GLU A 40 -6.86 0.55 7.71
N ILE A 41 -7.55 -0.18 8.60
CA ILE A 41 -7.06 -1.45 9.16
C ILE A 41 -6.95 -2.52 8.08
N SER A 42 -8.03 -2.71 7.30
CA SER A 42 -8.07 -3.67 6.20
C SER A 42 -6.97 -3.38 5.18
N GLY A 43 -6.83 -2.11 4.78
CA GLY A 43 -5.83 -1.65 3.82
C GLY A 43 -4.42 -1.92 4.30
N LEU A 44 -4.09 -1.58 5.54
CA LEU A 44 -2.75 -1.74 6.07
C LEU A 44 -2.34 -3.21 6.14
N LEU A 45 -3.17 -4.05 6.76
CA LEU A 45 -2.88 -5.48 6.94
C LEU A 45 -2.82 -6.21 5.60
N THR A 46 -3.72 -5.88 4.68
CA THR A 46 -3.70 -6.43 3.32
C THR A 46 -2.43 -6.03 2.56
N ALA A 47 -2.02 -4.77 2.67
CA ALA A 47 -0.80 -4.29 2.02
C ALA A 47 0.45 -4.97 2.58
N ILE A 48 0.55 -5.16 3.90
CA ILE A 48 1.65 -5.89 4.55
C ILE A 48 1.80 -7.31 4.00
N MET A 49 0.71 -7.98 3.65
CA MET A 49 0.72 -9.31 3.02
C MET A 49 0.90 -9.31 1.50
N SER A 50 0.88 -8.15 0.84
CA SER A 50 0.84 -8.07 -0.62
C SER A 50 2.22 -8.28 -1.30
N PHE A 51 2.81 -9.46 -1.07
CA PHE A 51 4.07 -9.91 -1.66
C PHE A 51 4.09 -11.43 -1.94
N GLY A 52 4.58 -11.82 -3.12
CA GLY A 52 4.59 -13.22 -3.55
C GLY A 52 3.47 -13.53 -4.55
N ASN A 53 2.97 -14.76 -4.54
CA ASN A 53 1.98 -15.21 -5.52
C ASN A 53 0.60 -14.58 -5.26
N ARG A 54 0.02 -13.91 -6.27
CA ARG A 54 -1.28 -13.23 -6.19
C ARG A 54 -2.39 -14.13 -5.61
N LYS A 55 -2.55 -15.38 -6.06
CA LYS A 55 -3.60 -16.28 -5.55
C LYS A 55 -3.43 -16.57 -4.05
N GLN A 56 -2.20 -16.74 -3.59
CA GLN A 56 -1.91 -16.94 -2.16
C GLN A 56 -2.17 -15.68 -1.34
N ILE A 57 -1.81 -14.49 -1.88
CA ILE A 57 -2.11 -13.20 -1.24
C ILE A 57 -3.61 -13.08 -1.02
N LEU A 58 -4.40 -13.25 -2.09
CA LEU A 58 -5.86 -13.11 -2.02
C LEU A 58 -6.47 -14.12 -1.04
N LYS A 59 -6.09 -15.40 -1.13
CA LYS A 59 -6.60 -16.43 -0.21
C LYS A 59 -6.34 -16.06 1.26
N LYS A 60 -5.13 -15.61 1.57
CA LYS A 60 -4.73 -15.32 2.95
C LYS A 60 -5.28 -14.00 3.48
N ALA A 61 -5.44 -13.01 2.62
CA ALA A 61 -6.20 -11.81 2.95
C ALA A 61 -7.66 -12.17 3.24
N ASP A 62 -8.29 -13.05 2.47
CA ASP A 62 -9.65 -13.51 2.74
C ASP A 62 -9.78 -14.20 4.11
N GLU A 63 -8.89 -15.15 4.41
CA GLU A 63 -8.82 -15.81 5.74
C GLU A 63 -8.68 -14.79 6.89
N LEU A 64 -7.88 -13.74 6.71
CA LEU A 64 -7.71 -12.68 7.70
C LEU A 64 -9.00 -11.85 7.89
N HIS A 65 -9.70 -11.50 6.80
CA HIS A 65 -10.94 -10.72 6.88
C HIS A 65 -12.09 -11.54 7.44
N ASP A 66 -12.15 -12.85 7.17
CA ASP A 66 -13.11 -13.75 7.81
C ASP A 66 -12.93 -13.79 9.33
N CYS A 67 -11.68 -13.78 9.80
CA CYS A 67 -11.34 -13.72 11.23
C CYS A 67 -11.77 -12.38 11.85
N MET A 68 -11.51 -11.26 11.18
CA MET A 68 -11.91 -9.92 11.64
C MET A 68 -13.44 -9.71 11.59
N GLY A 69 -14.13 -10.40 10.69
CA GLY A 69 -15.57 -10.31 10.50
C GLY A 69 -16.02 -8.99 9.86
N ALA A 70 -17.22 -8.53 10.24
CA ALA A 70 -17.89 -7.42 9.58
C ALA A 70 -17.23 -6.04 9.80
N SER A 71 -16.43 -5.87 10.85
CA SER A 71 -15.71 -4.62 11.14
C SER A 71 -14.33 -4.90 11.72
N PRO A 72 -13.26 -4.75 10.91
CA PRO A 72 -11.88 -4.77 11.38
C PRO A 72 -11.62 -3.84 12.58
N TYR A 73 -12.25 -2.67 12.61
CA TYR A 73 -12.14 -1.71 13.70
C TYR A 73 -12.68 -2.25 15.02
N GLN A 74 -13.90 -2.79 15.02
CA GLN A 74 -14.47 -3.43 16.22
C GLN A 74 -13.67 -4.66 16.63
N TYR A 75 -13.17 -5.45 15.67
CA TYR A 75 -12.29 -6.58 15.97
C TYR A 75 -11.02 -6.15 16.70
N VAL A 76 -10.34 -5.11 16.22
CA VAL A 76 -9.14 -4.53 16.86
C VAL A 76 -9.45 -4.06 18.28
N LEU A 77 -10.50 -3.25 18.47
CA LEU A 77 -10.87 -2.71 19.79
C LEU A 77 -11.33 -3.79 20.77
N SER A 78 -11.92 -4.89 20.28
CA SER A 78 -12.36 -6.00 21.13
C SER A 78 -11.23 -6.84 21.73
N ARG A 79 -9.98 -6.65 21.25
CA ARG A 79 -8.81 -7.47 21.61
C ARG A 79 -8.95 -8.97 21.35
N ARG A 80 -9.92 -9.39 20.52
CA ARG A 80 -10.10 -10.81 20.14
C ARG A 80 -8.84 -11.40 19.49
N TRP A 81 -8.10 -10.57 18.76
CA TRP A 81 -6.84 -10.91 18.12
C TRP A 81 -5.77 -11.47 19.07
N GLU A 82 -5.83 -11.21 20.38
CA GLU A 82 -4.89 -11.81 21.34
C GLU A 82 -5.01 -13.34 21.41
N LYS A 83 -6.23 -13.85 21.17
CA LYS A 83 -6.49 -15.29 21.12
C LYS A 83 -6.27 -15.86 19.72
N ASP A 84 -6.71 -15.13 18.69
CA ASP A 84 -6.64 -15.59 17.31
C ASP A 84 -5.20 -15.55 16.76
N PHE A 85 -4.37 -14.64 17.28
CA PHE A 85 -2.96 -14.45 16.93
C PHE A 85 -2.08 -14.35 18.19
N PRO A 86 -1.79 -15.44 18.91
CA PRO A 86 -1.01 -15.37 20.15
C PRO A 86 0.42 -14.83 19.95
N ALA A 87 0.91 -14.02 20.88
CA ALA A 87 2.22 -13.36 20.80
C ALA A 87 3.41 -14.34 20.77
N GLU A 88 3.24 -15.51 21.36
CA GLU A 88 4.23 -16.59 21.40
C GLU A 88 4.20 -17.51 20.17
N GLU A 89 3.18 -17.40 19.32
CA GLU A 89 2.98 -18.27 18.17
C GLU A 89 3.84 -17.84 16.97
N LYS A 90 4.98 -18.52 16.81
CA LYS A 90 5.95 -18.24 15.73
C LYS A 90 5.65 -18.98 14.42
N ARG A 91 4.62 -19.83 14.36
CA ARG A 91 4.22 -20.45 13.09
C ARG A 91 3.88 -19.38 12.07
N SER A 92 4.21 -19.66 10.81
CA SER A 92 3.85 -18.81 9.68
C SER A 92 2.33 -18.71 9.54
N PHE A 93 1.80 -17.49 9.58
CA PHE A 93 0.44 -17.20 9.11
C PHE A 93 0.45 -16.97 7.60
N TYR A 94 1.41 -16.17 7.12
CA TYR A 94 1.62 -15.88 5.72
C TYR A 94 3.11 -15.73 5.36
N ARG A 95 3.67 -16.74 4.70
CA ARG A 95 5.07 -16.76 4.24
C ARG A 95 6.04 -16.51 5.41
N MET A 96 6.68 -15.34 5.46
CA MET A 96 7.61 -14.97 6.52
C MET A 96 6.92 -14.28 7.70
N LEU A 97 5.63 -13.93 7.58
CA LEU A 97 4.85 -13.32 8.64
C LEU A 97 4.23 -14.42 9.51
N SER A 98 4.57 -14.40 10.79
CA SER A 98 4.07 -15.29 11.83
C SER A 98 2.79 -14.77 12.48
N TYR A 99 2.12 -15.59 13.29
CA TYR A 99 1.02 -15.09 14.13
C TYR A 99 1.51 -14.03 15.12
N ALA A 100 2.70 -14.18 15.70
CA ALA A 100 3.34 -13.19 16.56
C ALA A 100 3.58 -11.83 15.86
N ASP A 101 3.90 -11.82 14.56
CA ASP A 101 3.99 -10.57 13.80
C ASP A 101 2.62 -9.88 13.70
N PHE A 102 1.56 -10.66 13.44
CA PHE A 102 0.19 -10.15 13.40
C PHE A 102 -0.30 -9.66 14.77
N TYR A 103 0.04 -10.36 15.86
CA TYR A 103 -0.19 -9.85 17.21
C TYR A 103 0.39 -8.44 17.36
N SER A 104 1.65 -8.26 16.97
CA SER A 104 2.34 -6.97 17.08
C SER A 104 1.69 -5.88 16.21
N TYR A 105 1.19 -6.21 15.02
CA TYR A 105 0.43 -5.26 14.19
C TYR A 105 -0.90 -4.87 14.83
N PHE A 106 -1.66 -5.85 15.36
CA PHE A 106 -2.93 -5.59 16.01
C PHE A 106 -2.77 -4.81 17.32
N GLU A 107 -1.73 -5.10 18.11
CA GLU A 107 -1.40 -4.36 19.33
C GLU A 107 -1.15 -2.87 19.05
N ARG A 108 -0.39 -2.57 17.98
CA ARG A 108 -0.14 -1.18 17.54
C ARG A 108 -1.41 -0.49 17.06
N LEU A 109 -2.23 -1.19 16.28
CA LEU A 109 -3.51 -0.66 15.83
C LEU A 109 -4.44 -0.40 17.02
N TYR A 110 -4.55 -1.34 17.97
CA TYR A 110 -5.31 -1.15 19.20
C TYR A 110 -4.83 0.07 19.98
N ALA A 111 -3.52 0.22 20.18
CA ALA A 111 -2.94 1.37 20.87
C ALA A 111 -3.22 2.70 20.17
N ALA A 112 -3.18 2.73 18.83
CA ALA A 112 -3.54 3.91 18.04
C ALA A 112 -5.03 4.25 18.19
N TYR A 113 -5.91 3.30 17.92
CA TYR A 113 -7.36 3.50 17.93
C TYR A 113 -7.98 3.65 19.31
N SER A 114 -7.24 3.32 20.38
CA SER A 114 -7.63 3.65 21.76
C SER A 114 -7.39 5.12 22.11
N ARG A 115 -6.65 5.87 21.27
CA ARG A 115 -6.19 7.23 21.56
C ARG A 115 -6.58 8.25 20.49
N PHE A 116 -6.76 7.80 19.25
CA PHE A 116 -7.03 8.63 18.09
C PHE A 116 -8.25 8.09 17.34
N GLU A 117 -8.98 8.96 16.65
CA GLU A 117 -10.18 8.58 15.90
C GLU A 117 -9.83 7.81 14.61
N SER A 118 -8.62 7.98 14.09
CA SER A 118 -8.16 7.36 12.84
C SER A 118 -6.68 7.03 12.86
N LEU A 119 -6.25 6.13 11.97
CA LEU A 119 -4.83 5.88 11.75
C LEU A 119 -4.13 7.10 11.16
N GLU A 120 -4.79 7.88 10.31
CA GLU A 120 -4.26 9.14 9.78
C GLU A 120 -3.80 10.09 10.91
N GLU A 121 -4.67 10.28 11.90
CA GLU A 121 -4.41 11.13 13.07
C GLU A 121 -3.27 10.54 13.91
N ALA A 122 -3.27 9.23 14.16
CA ALA A 122 -2.20 8.56 14.90
C ALA A 122 -0.83 8.76 14.24
N LEU A 123 -0.76 8.80 12.90
CA LEU A 123 0.48 9.06 12.17
C LEU A 123 0.97 10.51 12.31
N GLN A 124 0.13 11.47 12.71
CA GLN A 124 0.56 12.86 12.90
C GLN A 124 1.50 13.06 14.08
N VAL A 125 1.54 12.11 15.02
CA VAL A 125 2.49 12.12 16.15
C VAL A 125 3.95 11.97 15.68
N TYR A 126 4.16 11.31 14.55
CA TYR A 126 5.49 11.07 13.99
C TYR A 126 5.88 12.22 13.04
N SER A 127 7.19 12.47 12.88
CA SER A 127 7.72 13.48 11.97
C SER A 127 8.09 12.91 10.60
N GLY A 128 8.23 13.79 9.61
CA GLY A 128 8.70 13.42 8.27
C GLY A 128 7.58 13.18 7.26
N LEU A 129 7.95 12.58 6.13
CA LEU A 129 7.06 12.21 5.03
C LEU A 129 6.11 11.08 5.45
N PRO A 130 4.99 10.85 4.73
CA PRO A 130 4.01 9.81 5.08
C PRO A 130 4.64 8.43 5.29
N ILE A 131 5.63 8.06 4.45
CA ILE A 131 6.33 6.78 4.58
C ILE A 131 7.21 6.69 5.83
N GLU A 132 7.82 7.79 6.25
CA GLU A 132 8.65 7.84 7.45
C GLU A 132 7.78 7.71 8.70
N LYS A 133 6.65 8.42 8.73
CA LYS A 133 5.63 8.31 9.78
C LYS A 133 5.10 6.88 9.91
N LEU A 134 4.71 6.26 8.80
CA LEU A 134 4.19 4.89 8.81
C LEU A 134 5.27 3.85 9.18
N CYS A 135 6.51 4.03 8.72
CA CYS A 135 7.62 3.17 9.12
C CYS A 135 7.90 3.28 10.62
N ALA A 136 7.86 4.49 11.19
CA ALA A 136 8.02 4.71 12.62
C ALA A 136 6.89 4.08 13.43
N PHE A 137 5.64 4.20 12.98
CA PHE A 137 4.48 3.53 13.59
C PHE A 137 4.64 2.01 13.68
N LEU A 138 5.13 1.39 12.58
CA LEU A 138 5.36 -0.05 12.49
C LEU A 138 6.73 -0.52 13.03
N GLU A 139 7.56 0.40 13.52
CA GLU A 139 8.94 0.12 13.96
C GLU A 139 9.80 -0.60 12.91
N VAL A 140 9.66 -0.20 11.65
CA VAL A 140 10.47 -0.70 10.54
C VAL A 140 11.35 0.41 9.96
N SER A 141 12.43 0.02 9.29
CA SER A 141 13.36 0.99 8.69
C SER A 141 12.76 1.67 7.45
N SER A 142 12.74 3.00 7.42
CA SER A 142 12.38 3.78 6.23
C SER A 142 13.45 3.79 5.14
N ARG A 143 14.59 3.09 5.32
CA ARG A 143 15.71 3.07 4.36
C ARG A 143 15.55 2.07 3.22
N SER A 144 14.54 1.20 3.30
CA SER A 144 14.20 0.24 2.24
C SER A 144 13.18 0.84 1.25
N PRO A 145 12.97 0.26 0.06
CA PRO A 145 11.97 0.76 -0.90
C PRO A 145 10.54 0.76 -0.36
N GLN A 146 10.27 -0.04 0.68
CA GLN A 146 8.98 -0.13 1.37
C GLN A 146 7.75 -0.24 0.46
N LYS A 147 7.87 -1.01 -0.63
CA LYS A 147 6.81 -1.19 -1.65
C LYS A 147 5.41 -1.37 -1.04
N LYS A 148 5.29 -2.23 -0.03
CA LYS A 148 4.01 -2.58 0.61
C LYS A 148 3.40 -1.38 1.34
N LEU A 149 4.21 -0.66 2.10
CA LEU A 149 3.76 0.50 2.86
C LEU A 149 3.47 1.69 1.93
N ASN A 150 4.29 1.88 0.89
CA ASN A 150 4.02 2.87 -0.16
C ASN A 150 2.72 2.55 -0.92
N MET A 151 2.41 1.27 -1.15
CA MET A 151 1.14 0.85 -1.75
C MET A 151 -0.05 1.20 -0.86
N PHE A 152 0.04 0.94 0.45
CA PHE A 152 -0.99 1.34 1.41
C PHE A 152 -1.17 2.87 1.45
N LEU A 153 -0.08 3.63 1.54
CA LEU A 153 -0.13 5.09 1.55
C LEU A 153 -0.74 5.64 0.27
N ARG A 154 -0.40 5.05 -0.89
CA ARG A 154 -1.03 5.39 -2.18
C ARG A 154 -2.54 5.22 -2.10
N TRP A 155 -3.03 4.10 -1.57
CA TRP A 155 -4.46 3.84 -1.41
C TRP A 155 -5.14 4.87 -0.51
N MET A 156 -4.52 5.29 0.59
CA MET A 156 -5.15 6.20 1.55
C MET A 156 -5.09 7.67 1.11
N ILE A 157 -4.00 8.10 0.46
CA ILE A 157 -3.69 9.52 0.19
C ILE A 157 -4.12 9.95 -1.22
N ARG A 158 -3.99 9.09 -2.25
CA ARG A 158 -4.28 9.52 -3.62
C ARG A 158 -5.77 9.81 -3.82
N LYS A 159 -6.04 10.98 -4.38
CA LYS A 159 -7.39 11.46 -4.73
C LYS A 159 -7.73 11.04 -6.15
N GLY A 160 -8.90 10.46 -6.36
CA GLY A 160 -9.39 10.12 -7.70
C GLY A 160 -10.25 8.86 -7.68
N PRO A 161 -11.22 8.74 -8.61
CA PRO A 161 -12.22 7.69 -8.49
C PRO A 161 -11.66 6.31 -8.85
N GLU A 162 -12.34 5.30 -8.33
CA GLU A 162 -12.24 3.85 -8.64
C GLU A 162 -11.28 3.06 -7.74
N VAL A 163 -9.96 3.18 -7.86
CA VAL A 163 -9.05 2.23 -7.19
C VAL A 163 -8.59 2.68 -5.81
N ASP A 164 -8.02 3.87 -5.71
CA ASP A 164 -7.49 4.42 -4.46
C ASP A 164 -8.63 5.14 -3.70
N PHE A 165 -8.58 5.22 -2.37
CA PHE A 165 -9.67 5.73 -1.53
C PHE A 165 -9.63 7.25 -1.34
N GLY A 166 -8.42 7.82 -1.19
CA GLY A 166 -8.25 9.26 -0.94
C GLY A 166 -8.95 9.76 0.32
N ILE A 167 -9.01 8.93 1.37
CA ILE A 167 -9.71 9.22 2.64
C ILE A 167 -8.82 9.97 3.66
N TRP A 168 -7.55 10.18 3.34
CA TRP A 168 -6.61 10.97 4.12
C TRP A 168 -6.43 12.35 3.50
N GLU A 169 -6.62 13.39 4.30
CA GLU A 169 -6.63 14.80 3.88
C GLU A 169 -5.41 15.58 4.37
N SER A 170 -4.69 15.04 5.36
CA SER A 170 -3.55 15.67 6.02
C SER A 170 -2.22 15.47 5.27
N PHE A 171 -2.23 14.72 4.17
CA PHE A 171 -1.05 14.38 3.38
C PHE A 171 -1.25 14.75 1.91
N ASP A 172 -0.17 15.14 1.24
CA ASP A 172 -0.18 15.49 -0.18
C ASP A 172 0.23 14.28 -1.05
N CYS A 173 -0.42 14.12 -2.21
CA CYS A 173 -0.07 13.09 -3.20
C CYS A 173 1.37 13.23 -3.70
N ARG A 174 1.91 14.46 -3.69
CA ARG A 174 3.29 14.77 -4.08
C ARG A 174 4.33 14.16 -3.14
N ASP A 175 3.96 13.83 -1.90
CA ASP A 175 4.85 13.25 -0.89
C ASP A 175 4.90 11.71 -0.97
N LEU A 176 4.12 11.10 -1.85
CA LEU A 176 4.11 9.65 -2.06
C LEU A 176 5.34 9.17 -2.85
N ILE A 177 5.82 7.98 -2.51
CA ILE A 177 6.85 7.27 -3.25
C ILE A 177 6.21 6.09 -3.98
N ILE A 178 6.62 5.85 -5.23
CA ILE A 178 6.09 4.77 -6.05
C ILE A 178 6.24 3.40 -5.34
N PRO A 179 5.20 2.54 -5.32
CA PRO A 179 5.30 1.16 -4.86
C PRO A 179 6.21 0.31 -5.77
N LEU A 180 7.53 0.39 -5.58
CA LEU A 180 8.50 -0.25 -6.47
C LEU A 180 8.44 -1.79 -6.41
N ASP A 181 7.82 -2.40 -7.40
CA ASP A 181 7.82 -3.85 -7.63
C ASP A 181 8.52 -4.25 -8.92
N THR A 182 8.53 -5.55 -9.22
CA THR A 182 9.24 -6.10 -10.39
C THR A 182 8.68 -5.61 -11.71
N HIS A 183 7.36 -5.44 -11.82
CA HIS A 183 6.74 -4.92 -13.04
C HIS A 183 7.04 -3.43 -13.19
N VAL A 184 6.88 -2.65 -12.11
CA VAL A 184 7.18 -1.21 -12.10
C VAL A 184 8.64 -0.95 -12.45
N CYS A 185 9.57 -1.66 -11.82
CA CYS A 185 11.00 -1.50 -12.04
C CYS A 185 11.39 -1.82 -13.49
N ARG A 186 10.90 -2.94 -14.03
CA ARG A 186 11.14 -3.36 -15.42
C ARG A 186 10.59 -2.34 -16.43
N VAL A 187 9.33 -1.94 -16.30
CA VAL A 187 8.72 -0.99 -17.23
C VAL A 187 9.36 0.39 -17.12
N ALA A 188 9.70 0.84 -15.91
CA ALA A 188 10.46 2.07 -15.70
C ALA A 188 11.83 2.02 -16.41
N ARG A 189 12.54 0.87 -16.37
CA ARG A 189 13.80 0.69 -17.08
C ARG A 189 13.63 0.70 -18.60
N LEU A 190 12.58 0.05 -19.11
CA LEU A 190 12.24 0.02 -20.54
C LEU A 190 11.90 1.42 -21.08
N LEU A 191 11.26 2.26 -20.26
CA LEU A 191 10.94 3.64 -20.58
C LEU A 191 12.07 4.63 -20.22
N GLU A 192 13.23 4.13 -19.79
CA GLU A 192 14.39 4.95 -19.40
C GLU A 192 14.10 5.97 -18.28
N LEU A 193 13.13 5.68 -17.42
CA LEU A 193 12.87 6.45 -16.19
C LEU A 193 13.93 6.16 -15.11
N THR A 194 14.63 5.04 -15.25
CA THR A 194 15.79 4.69 -14.47
C THR A 194 16.83 3.98 -15.35
N GLU A 195 18.09 4.04 -14.91
CA GLU A 195 19.25 3.42 -15.55
C GLU A 195 19.39 1.93 -15.18
N THR A 196 18.84 1.50 -14.02
CA THR A 196 19.03 0.14 -13.49
C THR A 196 17.74 -0.47 -12.98
N GLU A 197 17.64 -1.81 -13.03
CA GLU A 197 16.55 -2.58 -12.42
C GLU A 197 16.84 -2.89 -10.93
N THR A 198 17.27 -1.89 -10.17
CA THR A 198 17.62 -2.06 -8.76
C THR A 198 16.41 -1.85 -7.84
N PHE A 199 16.15 -2.80 -6.95
CA PHE A 199 15.09 -2.68 -5.92
C PHE A 199 15.59 -1.90 -4.70
N SER A 200 15.84 -0.60 -4.86
CA SER A 200 16.31 0.29 -3.79
C SER A 200 15.39 1.50 -3.61
N LEU A 201 15.38 2.08 -2.40
CA LEU A 201 14.65 3.31 -2.12
C LEU A 201 15.06 4.44 -3.06
N LYS A 202 16.37 4.58 -3.31
CA LYS A 202 16.91 5.56 -4.26
C LYS A 202 16.31 5.39 -5.65
N ASN A 203 16.13 4.15 -6.11
CA ASN A 203 15.53 3.89 -7.41
C ASN A 203 14.03 4.23 -7.43
N ALA A 204 13.29 3.89 -6.37
CA ALA A 204 11.89 4.26 -6.22
C ALA A 204 11.70 5.79 -6.25
N GLN A 205 12.53 6.54 -5.53
CA GLN A 205 12.53 8.00 -5.53
C GLN A 205 12.87 8.58 -6.90
N ARG A 206 13.86 8.01 -7.60
CA ARG A 206 14.22 8.45 -8.96
C ARG A 206 13.06 8.26 -9.94
N ILE A 207 12.39 7.09 -9.91
CA ILE A 207 11.22 6.83 -10.75
C ILE A 207 10.09 7.79 -10.39
N THR A 208 9.84 8.02 -9.09
CA THR A 208 8.83 8.98 -8.61
C THR A 208 9.11 10.40 -9.14
N ALA A 209 10.35 10.86 -9.08
CA ALA A 209 10.75 12.17 -9.61
C ALA A 209 10.56 12.27 -11.13
N ALA A 210 10.85 11.20 -11.89
CA ALA A 210 10.59 11.17 -13.32
C ALA A 210 9.08 11.22 -13.63
N LEU A 211 8.25 10.51 -12.85
CA LEU A 211 6.79 10.55 -12.98
C LEU A 211 6.21 11.92 -12.62
N ALA A 212 6.82 12.67 -11.71
CA ALA A 212 6.43 14.03 -11.38
C ALA A 212 6.58 15.01 -12.57
N GLU A 213 7.43 14.71 -13.56
CA GLU A 213 7.50 15.48 -14.82
C GLU A 213 6.26 15.32 -15.72
N VAL A 214 5.41 14.32 -15.42
CA VAL A 214 4.20 13.95 -16.19
C VAL A 214 2.94 14.20 -15.37
N PHE A 215 3.00 13.89 -14.08
CA PHE A 215 1.92 14.01 -13.11
C PHE A 215 2.42 14.84 -11.90
N PRO A 216 2.57 16.17 -12.05
CA PRO A 216 3.23 17.02 -11.06
C PRO A 216 2.51 17.09 -9.70
N ASP A 217 1.19 16.89 -9.71
CA ASP A 217 0.36 16.93 -8.50
C ASP A 217 0.08 15.54 -7.91
N ASP A 218 0.35 14.49 -8.69
CA ASP A 218 0.10 13.10 -8.29
C ASP A 218 1.07 12.14 -9.00
N PRO A 219 2.36 12.14 -8.63
CA PRO A 219 3.39 11.33 -9.31
C PRO A 219 3.06 9.83 -9.29
N CYS A 220 2.44 9.36 -8.20
CA CYS A 220 2.07 7.96 -8.03
C CYS A 220 0.88 7.53 -8.90
N PHE A 221 0.18 8.43 -9.59
CA PHE A 221 -0.74 8.05 -10.67
C PHE A 221 -0.05 7.26 -11.78
N GLY A 222 1.24 7.54 -12.01
CA GLY A 222 2.07 6.78 -12.95
C GLY A 222 2.24 5.30 -12.58
N ASP A 223 1.89 4.88 -11.36
CA ASP A 223 1.93 3.46 -10.99
C ASP A 223 0.99 2.63 -11.86
N PHE A 224 -0.21 3.14 -12.15
CA PHE A 224 -1.16 2.45 -13.03
C PHE A 224 -0.60 2.27 -14.44
N ALA A 225 0.21 3.22 -14.93
CA ALA A 225 0.90 3.06 -16.20
C ALA A 225 1.95 1.95 -16.13
N LEU A 226 2.85 2.01 -15.14
CA LEU A 226 4.00 1.11 -15.05
C LEU A 226 3.59 -0.32 -14.66
N PHE A 227 2.82 -0.47 -13.59
CA PHE A 227 2.32 -1.75 -13.11
C PHE A 227 1.26 -2.33 -14.06
N GLY A 228 0.26 -1.53 -14.45
CA GLY A 228 -0.83 -1.98 -15.30
C GLY A 228 -0.34 -2.46 -16.66
N TYR A 229 0.55 -1.69 -17.31
CA TYR A 229 1.20 -2.15 -18.55
C TYR A 229 2.05 -3.40 -18.31
N GLY A 230 2.86 -3.40 -17.24
CA GLY A 230 3.81 -4.48 -16.95
C GLY A 230 3.18 -5.81 -16.59
N VAL A 231 1.95 -5.83 -16.07
CA VAL A 231 1.18 -7.06 -15.78
C VAL A 231 0.50 -7.58 -17.05
N ASN A 232 0.00 -6.68 -17.90
CA ASN A 232 -0.76 -7.05 -19.11
C ASN A 232 0.12 -7.31 -20.34
N ASN A 233 1.37 -6.87 -20.35
CA ASN A 233 2.31 -7.02 -21.46
C ASN A 233 3.62 -7.65 -20.95
N LYS A 234 3.72 -8.97 -21.13
CA LYS A 234 4.91 -9.77 -20.80
C LYS A 234 5.85 -9.87 -21.97
#